data_AF-A0A0B3AI33-F1
#
_entry.id   AF-A0A0B3AI33-F1
#
_cell.length_a   1.000
_cell.length_b   1.000
_cell.length_c   1.000
_cell.angle_alpha   90.00
_cell.angle_beta   90.00
_cell.angle_gamma   90.00
#
_symmetry.space_group_name_H-M   'P 1'
#
loop_
_entity.id
_entity.type
_entity.pdbx_description
1 polymer ?
#
loop_
_entity_poly.entity_id
_entity_poly.type
_entity_poly.pdbx_seq_one_letter_code
_entity_poly.pdbx_strand_id
1 'polypeptide(L)'
;MSNTITEEKYKSLSWSKKQDYIQEWACICNACSHKWHYLDSVEKQIKREQTSNALMGLGMCCNPCMTTATSNANTQLEIQEAKLKSCPKCGSSNVKRTAKFFQKE
;
A
#
# COMPACT_ATOMS: atom_id res chain seq x y z
N MET A 1 -9.84 15.37 21.57
CA MET A 1 -10.56 15.55 20.30
C MET A 1 -10.10 14.46 19.36
N SER A 2 -11.00 13.70 18.72
CA SER A 2 -10.57 12.67 17.77
C SER A 2 -10.10 13.35 16.49
N ASN A 3 -8.79 13.35 16.22
CA ASN A 3 -8.16 13.92 15.02
C ASN A 3 -8.44 13.08 13.74
N THR A 4 -9.53 12.32 13.75
CA THR A 4 -9.88 11.35 12.70
C THR A 4 -11.19 11.71 12.02
N ILE A 5 -11.24 11.55 10.70
CA ILE A 5 -12.48 11.70 9.91
C ILE A 5 -12.87 10.40 9.21
N THR A 6 -14.15 10.29 8.84
CA THR A 6 -14.68 9.16 8.06
C THR A 6 -14.24 9.24 6.60
N GLU A 7 -14.33 8.11 5.87
CA GLU A 7 -14.02 8.06 4.44
C GLU A 7 -14.91 8.99 3.61
N GLU A 8 -16.20 9.06 3.93
CA GLU A 8 -17.15 9.96 3.26
C GLU A 8 -16.73 11.42 3.43
N LYS A 9 -16.39 11.81 4.66
CA LYS A 9 -15.92 13.17 4.98
C LYS A 9 -14.58 13.46 4.31
N TYR A 10 -13.66 12.49 4.26
CA TYR A 10 -12.40 12.65 3.53
C TYR A 10 -12.65 12.83 2.03
N LYS A 11 -13.56 12.05 1.43
CA LYS A 11 -13.90 12.15 0.00
C LYS A 11 -14.48 13.51 -0.37
N SER A 12 -15.28 14.12 0.52
CA SER A 12 -15.86 15.46 0.31
C SER A 12 -14.87 16.62 0.44
N LEU A 13 -13.66 16.40 0.95
CA LEU A 13 -12.63 17.44 1.03
C LEU A 13 -12.09 17.82 -0.36
N SER A 14 -11.70 19.08 -0.51
CA SER A 14 -10.92 19.54 -1.67
C SER A 14 -9.57 18.83 -1.75
N TRP A 15 -8.97 18.82 -2.94
CA TRP A 15 -7.66 18.20 -3.13
C TRP A 15 -6.58 18.78 -2.19
N SER A 16 -6.56 20.11 -2.01
CA SER A 16 -5.62 20.77 -1.08
C SER A 16 -5.83 20.30 0.35
N LYS A 17 -7.08 20.25 0.82
CA LYS A 17 -7.39 19.80 2.18
C LYS A 17 -7.11 18.33 2.42
N LYS A 18 -7.17 17.46 1.39
CA LYS A 18 -6.77 16.05 1.53
C LYS A 18 -5.29 15.90 1.84
N GLN A 19 -4.43 16.85 1.44
CA GLN A 19 -2.99 16.80 1.73
C GLN A 19 -2.68 16.95 3.21
N ASP A 20 -3.58 17.57 3.99
CA ASP A 20 -3.46 17.71 5.45
C ASP A 20 -3.82 16.43 6.20
N TYR A 21 -4.13 15.33 5.50
CA TYR A 21 -4.50 14.06 6.13
C TYR A 21 -3.55 12.92 5.74
N ILE A 22 -3.35 12.01 6.69
CA ILE A 22 -2.66 10.73 6.53
C ILE A 22 -3.72 9.64 6.54
N GLN A 23 -3.69 8.78 5.54
CA GLN A 23 -4.53 7.58 5.49
C GLN A 23 -3.77 6.39 6.07
N GLU A 24 -4.40 5.69 7.01
CA GLU A 24 -3.94 4.44 7.61
C GLU A 24 -4.97 3.34 7.36
N TRP A 25 -4.48 2.13 7.11
CA TRP A 25 -5.30 0.94 7.01
C TRP A 25 -5.28 0.17 8.32
N ALA A 26 -6.39 0.20 9.06
CA ALA A 26 -6.60 -0.67 10.19
C ALA A 26 -7.05 -2.05 9.69
N CYS A 27 -6.31 -3.10 10.05
CA CYS A 27 -6.50 -4.45 9.56
C CYS A 27 -6.82 -5.42 10.71
N ILE A 28 -7.73 -6.35 10.47
CA ILE A 28 -8.06 -7.44 11.38
C ILE A 28 -8.10 -8.75 10.59
N CYS A 29 -7.34 -9.75 11.03
CA CYS A 29 -7.38 -11.08 10.44
C CYS A 29 -8.63 -11.82 10.92
N ASN A 30 -9.45 -12.31 9.99
CA ASN A 30 -10.65 -13.08 10.35
C ASN A 30 -10.32 -14.50 10.83
N ALA A 31 -9.11 -15.02 10.52
CA ALA A 31 -8.69 -16.38 10.92
C ALA A 31 -8.11 -16.43 12.35
N CYS A 32 -7.34 -15.43 12.77
CA CYS A 32 -6.67 -15.43 14.08
C CYS A 32 -6.95 -14.19 14.93
N SER A 33 -7.84 -13.30 14.47
CA SER A 33 -8.23 -12.04 15.13
C SER A 33 -7.09 -11.07 15.43
N HIS A 34 -5.88 -11.33 14.91
CA HIS A 34 -4.75 -10.41 15.04
C HIS A 34 -5.04 -9.09 14.34
N LYS A 35 -4.68 -7.98 14.99
CA LYS A 35 -4.92 -6.62 14.50
C LYS A 35 -3.57 -5.96 14.22
N TRP A 36 -3.48 -5.26 13.10
CA TRP A 36 -2.32 -4.46 12.74
C TRP A 36 -2.77 -3.25 11.94
N HIS A 37 -1.86 -2.31 11.71
CA HIS A 37 -2.10 -1.14 10.89
C HIS A 37 -0.89 -0.89 10.00
N TYR A 38 -1.11 -0.17 8.90
CA TYR A 38 -0.03 0.37 8.08
C TYR A 38 -0.50 1.62 7.36
N LEU A 39 0.45 2.49 7.01
CA LEU A 39 0.16 3.71 6.27
C LEU A 39 -0.14 3.39 4.81
N ASP A 40 -1.12 4.07 4.24
CA ASP A 40 -1.45 3.99 2.81
C ASP A 40 -0.26 4.42 1.91
N SER A 41 0.63 5.26 2.43
CA SER A 41 1.88 5.64 1.76
C SER A 41 2.77 4.44 1.45
N VAL A 42 2.79 3.41 2.31
CA VAL A 42 3.58 2.19 2.09
C VAL A 42 3.04 1.40 0.89
N GLU A 43 1.72 1.19 0.82
CA GLU A 43 1.10 0.52 -0.34
C GLU A 43 1.31 1.33 -1.63
N LYS A 44 1.22 2.67 -1.55
CA LYS A 44 1.49 3.56 -2.69
C LYS A 44 2.94 3.52 -3.15
N GLN A 45 3.90 3.42 -2.23
CA GLN A 45 5.31 3.33 -2.57
C GLN A 45 5.60 2.04 -3.35
N ILE A 46 5.13 0.89 -2.86
CA ILE A 46 5.31 -0.41 -3.54
C ILE A 46 4.76 -0.36 -4.97
N LYS A 47 3.55 0.19 -5.17
CA LYS A 47 2.94 0.33 -6.50
C LYS A 47 3.68 1.28 -7.44
N ARG A 48 4.25 2.37 -6.90
CA ARG A 48 5.08 3.29 -7.70
C ARG A 48 6.36 2.62 -8.16
N GLU A 49 7.01 1.85 -7.28
CA GLU A 49 8.23 1.11 -7.61
C GLU A 49 7.97 0.04 -8.67
N GLN A 50 6.85 -0.71 -8.57
CA GLN A 50 6.42 -1.66 -9.60
C GLN A 50 6.22 -0.99 -10.97
N THR A 51 5.56 0.17 -10.98
CA THR A 51 5.29 0.93 -12.21
C THR A 51 6.59 1.48 -12.81
N SER A 52 7.49 2.00 -11.98
CA SER A 52 8.80 2.49 -12.41
C SER A 52 9.64 1.39 -13.04
N ASN A 53 9.67 0.20 -12.43
CA ASN A 53 10.38 -0.96 -12.96
C ASN A 53 9.78 -1.45 -14.28
N ALA A 54 8.46 -1.46 -14.41
CA ALA A 54 7.79 -1.81 -15.67
C ALA A 54 8.16 -0.82 -16.80
N LEU A 55 8.20 0.48 -16.51
CA LEU A 55 8.61 1.50 -17.48
C LEU A 55 10.09 1.34 -17.90
N MET A 56 10.98 1.05 -16.95
CA MET A 56 12.39 0.75 -17.26
C MET A 56 12.55 -0.51 -18.10
N GLY A 57 11.72 -1.54 -17.87
CA GLY A 57 11.71 -2.77 -18.67
C GLY A 57 11.26 -2.55 -20.12
N LEU A 58 10.28 -1.66 -20.34
CA LEU A 58 9.77 -1.32 -21.68
C LEU A 58 10.74 -0.44 -22.50
N GLY A 59 11.56 0.39 -21.85
CA GLY A 59 12.55 1.24 -22.50
C GLY A 59 13.87 0.54 -22.87
N MET A 60 14.09 -0.69 -22.41
CA MET A 60 15.37 -1.40 -22.52
C MET A 60 15.28 -2.71 -23.30
N CYS A 61 14.65 -2.68 -24.48
CA CYS A 61 14.62 -3.82 -25.41
C CYS A 61 16.02 -4.28 -25.89
N CYS A 62 17.09 -3.52 -25.61
CA CYS A 62 18.44 -3.77 -26.11
C CYS A 62 19.41 -4.42 -25.09
N ASN A 63 18.99 -4.71 -23.85
CA ASN A 63 19.89 -5.35 -22.86
C ASN A 63 19.20 -6.44 -22.00
N PRO A 64 19.34 -7.73 -22.34
CA PRO A 64 18.67 -8.84 -21.67
C PRO A 64 19.09 -9.06 -20.20
N CYS A 65 20.23 -8.49 -19.78
CA CYS A 65 20.67 -8.53 -18.38
C CYS A 65 19.85 -7.58 -17.47
N MET A 66 19.40 -6.45 -18.01
CA MET A 66 18.63 -5.47 -17.22
C MET A 66 17.15 -5.84 -17.12
N THR A 67 16.59 -6.53 -18.12
CA THR A 67 15.20 -7.01 -18.11
C THR A 67 14.98 -8.13 -17.08
N THR A 68 15.98 -8.98 -16.85
CA THR A 68 15.90 -10.03 -15.82
C THR A 68 16.02 -9.45 -14.41
N ALA A 69 16.87 -8.42 -14.22
CA ALA A 69 16.98 -7.70 -12.94
C ALA A 69 15.68 -6.96 -12.57
N THR A 70 15.03 -6.28 -13.53
CA THR A 70 13.75 -5.59 -13.28
C THR A 70 12.59 -6.56 -13.04
N SER A 71 12.58 -7.72 -13.73
CA SER A 71 11.61 -8.78 -13.47
C SER A 71 11.71 -9.30 -12.03
N ASN A 72 12.91 -9.63 -11.56
CA ASN A 72 13.14 -10.09 -10.20
C ASN A 72 12.75 -9.04 -9.15
N ALA A 73 13.01 -7.76 -9.41
CA ALA A 73 12.61 -6.67 -8.52
C ALA A 73 11.08 -6.56 -8.42
N ASN A 74 10.35 -6.70 -9.53
CA ASN A 74 8.89 -6.69 -9.52
C ASN A 74 8.29 -7.87 -8.75
N THR A 75 8.83 -9.08 -8.91
CA THR A 75 8.40 -10.25 -8.13
C THR A 75 8.58 -10.01 -6.63
N GLN A 76 9.69 -9.39 -6.21
CA GLN A 76 9.89 -9.06 -4.79
C GLN A 76 8.89 -8.02 -4.28
N LEU A 77 8.56 -7.01 -5.09
CA LEU A 77 7.56 -6.01 -4.75
C LEU A 77 6.14 -6.60 -4.66
N GLU A 78 5.78 -7.54 -5.54
CA GLU A 78 4.53 -8.29 -5.46
C GLU A 78 4.45 -9.11 -4.16
N ILE A 79 5.54 -9.78 -3.77
CA ILE A 79 5.64 -10.50 -2.50
C ILE A 79 5.47 -9.53 -1.32
N GLN A 80 6.08 -8.35 -1.37
CA GLN A 80 5.93 -7.33 -0.33
C GLN A 80 4.50 -6.81 -0.24
N GLU A 81 3.84 -6.54 -1.37
CA GLU A 81 2.43 -6.13 -1.41
C GLU A 81 1.52 -7.22 -0.83
N ALA A 82 1.74 -8.47 -1.21
CA ALA A 82 0.98 -9.60 -0.69
C ALA A 82 1.18 -9.78 0.82
N LYS A 83 2.41 -9.63 1.32
CA LYS A 83 2.71 -9.66 2.76
C LYS A 83 2.04 -8.52 3.52
N LEU A 84 2.02 -7.31 2.95
CA LEU A 84 1.36 -6.15 3.56
C LEU A 84 -0.16 -6.35 3.71
N LYS A 85 -0.78 -7.06 2.76
CA LYS A 85 -2.21 -7.37 2.73
C LYS A 85 -2.59 -8.64 3.49
N SER A 86 -1.61 -9.47 3.87
CA SER A 86 -1.81 -10.71 4.60
C SER A 86 -1.58 -10.51 6.10
N CYS A 87 -2.13 -11.41 6.91
CA CYS A 87 -1.91 -11.38 8.35
C CYS A 87 -0.44 -11.67 8.67
N PRO A 88 0.27 -10.80 9.41
CA PRO A 88 1.68 -11.02 9.76
C PRO A 88 1.86 -12.17 10.76
N LYS A 89 0.79 -12.59 11.45
CA LYS A 89 0.84 -13.64 12.47
C LYS A 89 0.64 -15.04 11.90
N CYS A 90 -0.34 -15.22 11.02
CA CYS A 90 -0.71 -16.54 10.50
C CYS A 90 -0.62 -16.68 8.98
N GLY A 91 -0.22 -15.63 8.26
CA GLY A 91 -0.13 -15.63 6.80
C GLY A 91 -1.47 -15.63 6.06
N SER A 92 -2.61 -15.64 6.77
CA SER A 92 -3.93 -15.65 6.14
C SER A 92 -4.20 -14.37 5.36
N SER A 93 -4.71 -14.51 4.14
CA SER A 93 -5.22 -13.41 3.31
C SER A 93 -6.65 -12.99 3.65
N ASN A 94 -7.34 -13.72 4.54
CA ASN A 94 -8.69 -13.38 4.99
C ASN A 94 -8.64 -12.24 6.03
N VAL A 95 -8.57 -11.01 5.52
CA VAL A 95 -8.34 -9.80 6.32
C VAL A 95 -9.43 -8.76 6.04
N LYS A 96 -10.04 -8.23 7.11
CA LYS A 96 -10.90 -7.05 7.03
C LYS A 96 -10.03 -5.79 7.15
N ARG A 97 -10.13 -4.89 6.18
CA ARG A 97 -9.42 -3.59 6.15
C ARG A 97 -10.40 -2.44 6.31
N THR A 98 -10.00 -1.40 7.05
CA THR A 98 -10.79 -0.18 7.23
C THR A 98 -9.87 1.02 7.16
N ALA A 99 -10.21 1.99 6.30
CA ALA A 99 -9.45 3.22 6.17
C ALA A 99 -9.73 4.15 7.36
N LYS A 100 -8.68 4.73 7.91
CA LYS A 100 -8.73 5.80 8.90
C LYS A 100 -7.95 7.00 8.37
N PHE A 101 -8.49 8.19 8.55
CA PHE A 101 -7.90 9.42 8.06
C PHE A 101 -7.56 10.32 9.23
N PHE A 102 -6.27 10.56 9.46
CA PHE A 102 -5.74 11.36 10.56
C PHE A 102 -5.30 12.72 10.03
N GLN A 103 -5.68 13.81 10.70
CA GLN A 103 -5.14 15.13 10.36
C GLN A 103 -3.68 15.22 10.79
N LYS A 104 -2.82 15.78 9.93
CA LYS A 104 -1.43 16.13 10.24
C LYS A 104 -1.43 17.30 11.22
N GLU A 105 -0.61 17.21 12.25
CA GLU A 105 -0.36 18.31 13.20
C GLU A 105 0.53 19.39 12.59
#